data_AF-A0AAV2P4I1-F1
#
_entry.id   AF-A0AAV2P4I1-F1
#
_cell.length_a   1.000
_cell.length_b   1.000
_cell.length_c   1.000
_cell.angle_alpha   90.00
_cell.angle_beta   90.00
_cell.angle_gamma   90.00
#
_symmetry.space_group_name_H-M   'P 1'
#
loop_
_entity.id
_entity.type
_entity.pdbx_description
1 polymer ?
#
loop_
_entity_poly.entity_id
_entity_poly.type
_entity_poly.pdbx_seq_one_letter_code
_entity_poly.pdbx_strand_id
1 'polypeptide(L)'
;MTETCVNKEKCNNENQTIDLKNKSVIAPPKISTKDDFMTKWFSWKNEFLTYMKSIDPEETKKQNWGIMLLNRMGPIGQEIHRGFTFDKDHTEGNIDILLKQFDFYCIYGGRRRGNDEDIDKYVNDLTVMASKYMTNTHEVVKEKILMEIDKGRFTRKAESLIPGFSFPSSIQSLTVKEMTYIWMSYENANFKRSAEIHDFLVKNCNNCGRTHEINNCRALGKRCSKCGNENHYWTRCPSQFFGNCLYCGEGHFIRECPAYMNECNRCNRTNHFSWKCSIKKVLNCNFCGLSHNASRSDCSAINTICNKCNRRGHVPSKCFKNFKTQTYTFRVGQPLFRNI
;
A
#
# COMPACT_ATOMS: atom_id res chain seq x y z
N MET A 1 -18.52 -28.93 66.38
CA MET A 1 -19.25 -29.23 65.13
C MET A 1 -18.67 -28.36 64.02
N THR A 2 -17.54 -28.76 63.44
CA THR A 2 -16.93 -28.10 62.29
C THR A 2 -15.82 -29.02 61.79
N GLU A 3 -15.89 -29.41 60.51
CA GLU A 3 -14.79 -29.78 59.60
C GLU A 3 -15.23 -30.89 58.63
N THR A 4 -15.98 -30.49 57.59
CA THR A 4 -16.11 -31.27 56.36
C THR A 4 -16.47 -30.34 55.19
N CYS A 5 -15.62 -29.36 54.89
CA CYS A 5 -15.74 -28.52 53.69
C CYS A 5 -14.38 -27.96 53.24
N VAL A 6 -13.42 -28.82 52.86
CA VAL A 6 -12.18 -28.34 52.19
C VAL A 6 -11.76 -29.21 50.99
N ASN A 7 -12.29 -30.43 50.81
CA ASN A 7 -11.77 -31.35 49.78
C ASN A 7 -12.55 -31.40 48.44
N LYS A 8 -13.63 -30.63 48.25
CA LYS A 8 -14.38 -30.62 46.98
C LYS A 8 -13.96 -29.50 46.00
N GLU A 9 -13.30 -28.44 46.47
CA GLU A 9 -12.92 -27.31 45.60
C GLU A 9 -11.58 -27.49 44.89
N LYS A 10 -10.66 -28.34 45.41
CA LYS A 10 -9.39 -28.64 44.73
C LYS A 10 -9.55 -29.59 43.53
N CYS A 11 -10.48 -30.55 43.60
CA CYS A 11 -10.69 -31.52 42.51
C CYS A 11 -11.42 -30.90 41.30
N ASN A 12 -12.23 -29.84 41.51
CA ASN A 12 -12.92 -29.15 40.42
C ASN A 12 -12.01 -28.15 39.66
N ASN A 13 -11.04 -27.53 40.35
CA ASN A 13 -10.09 -26.63 39.68
C ASN A 13 -9.05 -27.39 38.86
N GLU A 14 -8.58 -28.57 39.28
CA GLU A 14 -7.69 -29.37 38.44
C GLU A 14 -8.41 -29.87 37.18
N ASN A 15 -9.66 -30.32 37.30
CA ASN A 15 -10.45 -30.76 36.14
C ASN A 15 -10.82 -29.61 35.19
N GLN A 16 -11.13 -28.40 35.68
CA GLN A 16 -11.34 -27.21 34.82
C GLN A 16 -10.04 -26.70 34.17
N THR A 17 -8.90 -26.83 34.85
CA THR A 17 -7.59 -26.45 34.28
C THR A 17 -7.08 -27.48 33.25
N ILE A 18 -7.54 -28.74 33.34
CA ILE A 18 -7.29 -29.80 32.36
C ILE A 18 -8.25 -29.69 31.15
N ASP A 19 -9.52 -29.28 31.35
CA ASP A 19 -10.50 -29.08 30.27
C ASP A 19 -10.20 -27.85 29.39
N LEU A 20 -9.52 -26.83 29.94
CA LEU A 20 -9.05 -25.67 29.17
C LEU A 20 -7.77 -25.95 28.36
N LYS A 21 -7.10 -27.09 28.58
CA LYS A 21 -5.89 -27.49 27.85
C LYS A 21 -6.14 -28.46 26.69
N ASN A 22 -7.37 -28.96 26.51
CA ASN A 22 -7.72 -29.92 25.46
C ASN A 22 -8.87 -29.45 24.56
N LYS A 23 -8.88 -28.18 24.12
CA LYS A 23 -9.51 -27.89 22.83
C LYS A 23 -8.63 -28.52 21.75
N SER A 24 -8.91 -29.77 21.43
CA SER A 24 -8.34 -30.46 20.27
C SER A 24 -8.54 -29.54 19.07
N VAL A 25 -7.46 -28.93 18.57
CA VAL A 25 -7.54 -28.03 17.42
C VAL A 25 -7.82 -28.90 16.22
N ILE A 26 -9.11 -28.99 15.87
CA ILE A 26 -9.58 -29.81 14.75
C ILE A 26 -9.00 -29.20 13.47
N ALA A 27 -8.36 -30.04 12.66
CA ALA A 27 -7.87 -29.63 11.35
C ALA A 27 -9.06 -29.19 10.47
N PRO A 28 -8.92 -28.11 9.68
CA PRO A 28 -10.04 -27.59 8.90
C PRO A 28 -10.57 -28.62 7.89
N PRO A 29 -11.87 -28.62 7.59
CA PRO A 29 -12.47 -29.54 6.63
C PRO A 29 -11.92 -29.29 5.22
N LYS A 30 -12.01 -30.30 4.35
CA LYS A 30 -11.65 -30.12 2.93
C LYS A 30 -12.63 -29.16 2.25
N ILE A 31 -12.16 -28.46 1.23
CA ILE A 31 -12.99 -27.56 0.44
C ILE A 31 -13.67 -28.37 -0.68
N SER A 32 -15.00 -28.35 -0.71
CA SER A 32 -15.80 -29.21 -1.58
C SER A 32 -15.99 -28.66 -3.00
N THR A 33 -16.09 -27.34 -3.15
CA THR A 33 -16.37 -26.69 -4.45
C THR A 33 -15.53 -25.42 -4.64
N LYS A 34 -15.44 -24.93 -5.88
CA LYS A 34 -14.79 -23.64 -6.17
C LYS A 34 -15.55 -22.45 -5.55
N ASP A 35 -16.87 -22.50 -5.49
CA ASP A 35 -17.66 -21.44 -4.84
C ASP A 35 -17.46 -21.43 -3.33
N ASP A 36 -17.39 -22.61 -2.71
CA ASP A 36 -16.99 -22.74 -1.30
C ASP A 36 -15.60 -22.17 -1.05
N PHE A 37 -14.66 -22.39 -1.97
CA PHE A 37 -13.33 -21.81 -1.88
C PHE A 37 -13.42 -20.28 -1.83
N MET A 38 -14.04 -19.66 -2.83
CA MET A 38 -14.09 -18.19 -2.97
C MET A 38 -14.83 -17.50 -1.82
N THR A 39 -15.77 -18.19 -1.18
CA THR A 39 -16.58 -17.64 -0.08
C THR A 39 -15.95 -17.85 1.29
N LYS A 40 -15.24 -18.96 1.51
CA LYS A 40 -14.74 -19.36 2.84
C LYS A 40 -13.23 -19.25 2.99
N TRP A 41 -12.48 -18.98 1.91
CA TRP A 41 -11.02 -19.01 1.89
C TRP A 41 -10.38 -18.29 3.08
N PHE A 42 -10.76 -17.05 3.37
CA PHE A 42 -10.12 -16.28 4.45
C PHE A 42 -10.38 -16.86 5.85
N SER A 43 -11.58 -17.38 6.11
CA SER A 43 -11.88 -18.09 7.38
C SER A 43 -11.09 -19.39 7.45
N TRP A 44 -11.15 -20.18 6.38
CA TRP A 44 -10.48 -21.48 6.27
C TRP A 44 -8.96 -21.33 6.41
N LYS A 45 -8.36 -20.30 5.81
CA LYS A 45 -6.93 -19.96 5.94
C LYS A 45 -6.55 -19.68 7.38
N ASN A 46 -7.37 -18.93 8.12
CA ASN A 46 -7.12 -18.65 9.53
C ASN A 46 -7.23 -19.91 10.39
N GLU A 47 -8.22 -20.77 10.14
CA GLU A 47 -8.35 -22.07 10.79
C GLU A 47 -7.15 -22.97 10.51
N PHE A 48 -6.69 -23.02 9.26
CA PHE A 48 -5.49 -23.74 8.86
C PHE A 48 -4.25 -23.23 9.57
N LEU A 49 -3.99 -21.92 9.56
CA LEU A 49 -2.82 -21.34 10.24
C LEU A 49 -2.85 -21.57 11.75
N THR A 50 -4.03 -21.52 12.37
CA THR A 50 -4.22 -21.83 13.79
C THR A 50 -3.91 -23.30 14.08
N TYR A 51 -4.43 -24.20 13.25
CA TYR A 51 -4.11 -25.62 13.31
C TYR A 51 -2.60 -25.87 13.16
N MET A 52 -1.95 -25.25 12.18
CA MET A 52 -0.50 -25.40 11.97
C MET A 52 0.32 -24.92 13.17
N LYS A 53 -0.01 -23.77 13.76
CA LYS A 53 0.65 -23.27 14.97
C LYS A 53 0.41 -24.14 16.20
N SER A 54 -0.68 -24.90 16.24
CA SER A 54 -0.92 -25.84 17.35
C SER A 54 -0.03 -27.09 17.28
N ILE A 55 0.28 -27.56 16.07
CA ILE A 55 1.07 -28.80 15.84
C ILE A 55 2.56 -28.53 15.62
N ASP A 56 2.93 -27.30 15.25
CA ASP A 56 4.31 -26.84 15.07
C ASP A 56 4.47 -25.41 15.61
N PRO A 57 4.40 -25.21 16.95
CA PRO A 57 4.42 -23.87 17.56
C PRO A 57 5.69 -23.07 17.28
N GLU A 58 6.83 -23.79 17.22
CA GLU A 58 8.16 -23.20 16.97
C GLU A 58 8.46 -23.06 15.47
N GLU A 59 7.49 -23.36 14.58
CA GLU A 59 7.60 -23.29 13.11
C GLU A 59 8.81 -24.05 12.52
N THR A 60 9.30 -25.07 13.23
CA THR A 60 10.50 -25.86 12.86
C THR A 60 10.31 -26.68 11.59
N LYS A 61 9.05 -26.93 11.21
CA LYS A 61 8.66 -27.71 10.03
C LYS A 61 7.94 -26.84 9.00
N LYS A 62 8.07 -25.51 9.06
CA LYS A 62 7.39 -24.55 8.17
C LYS A 62 7.58 -24.84 6.68
N GLN A 63 8.73 -25.34 6.28
CA GLN A 63 9.02 -25.80 4.92
C GLN A 63 8.02 -26.85 4.40
N ASN A 64 7.41 -27.65 5.28
CA ASN A 64 6.43 -28.66 4.91
C ASN A 64 4.99 -28.11 4.92
N TRP A 65 4.75 -26.92 5.47
CA TRP A 65 3.40 -26.37 5.62
C TRP A 65 2.73 -26.15 4.27
N GLY A 66 3.48 -25.82 3.21
CA GLY A 66 2.94 -25.68 1.85
C GLY A 66 2.32 -26.98 1.32
N ILE A 67 3.01 -28.12 1.49
CA ILE A 67 2.48 -29.44 1.11
C ILE A 67 1.27 -29.79 1.97
N MET A 68 1.33 -29.50 3.28
CA MET A 68 0.21 -29.76 4.20
C MET A 68 -1.02 -28.91 3.85
N LEU A 69 -0.84 -27.65 3.43
CA LEU A 69 -1.89 -26.78 2.92
C LEU A 69 -2.60 -27.44 1.74
N LEU A 70 -1.85 -27.82 0.69
CA LEU A 70 -2.43 -28.41 -0.52
C LEU A 70 -3.15 -29.74 -0.26
N ASN A 71 -2.60 -30.58 0.61
CA ASN A 71 -3.23 -31.83 1.02
C ASN A 71 -4.52 -31.60 1.81
N ARG A 72 -4.53 -30.58 2.67
CA ARG A 72 -5.68 -30.24 3.52
C ARG A 72 -6.82 -29.60 2.74
N MET A 73 -6.51 -28.74 1.76
CA MET A 73 -7.51 -28.14 0.87
C MET A 73 -8.24 -29.19 0.03
N GLY A 74 -7.53 -30.23 -0.41
CA GLY A 74 -8.08 -31.31 -1.22
C GLY A 74 -8.06 -31.01 -2.74
N PRO A 75 -8.80 -31.80 -3.54
CA PRO A 75 -8.70 -31.76 -5.01
C PRO A 75 -8.96 -30.39 -5.63
N ILE A 76 -9.92 -29.63 -5.10
CA ILE A 76 -10.24 -28.27 -5.59
C ILE A 76 -9.06 -27.33 -5.38
N GLY A 77 -8.44 -27.36 -4.20
CA GLY A 77 -7.27 -26.52 -3.91
C GLY A 77 -6.07 -26.87 -4.79
N GLN A 78 -5.85 -28.17 -5.05
CA GLN A 78 -4.80 -28.64 -5.94
C GLN A 78 -5.07 -28.27 -7.40
N GLU A 79 -6.33 -28.27 -7.85
CA GLU A 79 -6.71 -27.81 -9.18
C GLU A 79 -6.39 -26.32 -9.36
N ILE A 80 -6.77 -25.48 -8.38
CA ILE A 80 -6.47 -24.04 -8.38
C ILE A 80 -4.94 -23.82 -8.40
N HIS A 81 -4.21 -24.55 -7.56
CA HIS A 81 -2.75 -24.48 -7.48
C HIS A 81 -2.06 -24.73 -8.82
N ARG A 82 -2.55 -25.70 -9.62
CA ARG A 82 -1.98 -26.00 -10.95
C ARG A 82 -2.11 -24.83 -11.93
N GLY A 83 -3.00 -23.88 -11.69
CA GLY A 83 -3.14 -22.66 -12.48
C GLY A 83 -2.17 -21.54 -12.07
N PHE A 84 -1.40 -21.71 -10.99
CA PHE A 84 -0.44 -20.72 -10.54
C PHE A 84 0.84 -20.75 -11.37
N THR A 85 1.42 -19.58 -11.55
CA THR A 85 2.71 -19.40 -12.23
C THR A 85 3.71 -18.87 -11.22
N PHE A 86 4.80 -19.59 -11.00
CA PHE A 86 5.88 -19.21 -10.10
C PHE A 86 7.10 -18.79 -10.90
N ASP A 87 7.77 -17.71 -10.47
CA ASP A 87 9.08 -17.36 -11.01
C ASP A 87 10.10 -18.44 -10.64
N LYS A 88 11.14 -18.61 -11.47
CA LYS A 88 12.20 -19.61 -11.26
C LYS A 88 12.90 -19.51 -9.91
N ASP A 89 12.87 -18.32 -9.30
CA ASP A 89 13.52 -18.01 -8.02
C ASP A 89 12.59 -18.23 -6.80
N HIS A 90 11.31 -18.52 -7.04
CA HIS A 90 10.32 -18.74 -5.99
C HIS A 90 10.04 -20.24 -5.82
N THR A 91 10.41 -20.78 -4.66
CA THR A 91 10.12 -22.17 -4.29
C THR A 91 8.61 -22.38 -4.19
N GLU A 92 8.06 -23.15 -5.11
CA GLU A 92 6.65 -23.59 -5.21
C GLU A 92 6.08 -24.16 -3.88
N GLY A 93 6.95 -24.66 -2.99
CA GLY A 93 6.57 -25.16 -1.66
C GLY A 93 6.50 -24.12 -0.53
N ASN A 94 6.88 -22.86 -0.77
CA ASN A 94 6.87 -21.84 0.28
C ASN A 94 5.43 -21.44 0.66
N ILE A 95 5.06 -21.68 1.91
CA ILE A 95 3.71 -21.46 2.42
C ILE A 95 3.25 -20.00 2.27
N ASP A 96 4.12 -19.03 2.52
CA ASP A 96 3.75 -17.61 2.45
C ASP A 96 3.44 -17.19 1.01
N ILE A 97 4.20 -17.71 0.04
CA ILE A 97 3.95 -17.50 -1.40
C ILE A 97 2.64 -18.17 -1.82
N LEU A 98 2.41 -19.41 -1.39
CA LEU A 98 1.18 -20.15 -1.71
C LEU A 98 -0.06 -19.45 -1.16
N LEU A 99 -0.04 -19.07 0.12
CA LEU A 99 -1.15 -18.36 0.76
C LEU A 99 -1.46 -17.06 0.03
N LYS A 100 -0.44 -16.33 -0.42
CA LYS A 100 -0.60 -15.10 -1.19
C LYS A 100 -1.22 -15.35 -2.57
N GLN A 101 -0.80 -16.40 -3.29
CA GLN A 101 -1.41 -16.78 -4.57
C GLN A 101 -2.88 -17.17 -4.40
N PHE A 102 -3.22 -17.92 -3.36
CA PHE A 102 -4.60 -18.27 -3.05
C PHE A 102 -5.43 -17.06 -2.61
N ASP A 103 -4.87 -16.11 -1.86
CA ASP A 103 -5.54 -14.83 -1.57
C ASP A 103 -5.88 -14.11 -2.88
N PHE A 104 -4.92 -13.99 -3.80
CA PHE A 104 -5.17 -13.37 -5.10
C PHE A 104 -6.21 -14.11 -5.94
N TYR A 105 -6.18 -15.45 -5.94
CA TYR A 105 -7.20 -16.23 -6.62
C TYR A 105 -8.58 -15.98 -5.99
N CYS A 106 -8.68 -15.96 -4.66
CA CYS A 106 -9.93 -15.68 -3.97
C CYS A 106 -10.50 -14.29 -4.28
N ILE A 107 -9.63 -13.28 -4.42
CA ILE A 107 -10.06 -11.88 -4.63
C ILE A 107 -10.36 -11.62 -6.10
N TYR A 108 -9.52 -12.13 -7.00
CA TYR A 108 -9.52 -11.76 -8.41
C TYR A 108 -10.00 -12.89 -9.34
N GLY A 109 -10.27 -14.09 -8.83
CA GLY A 109 -10.75 -15.23 -9.63
C GLY A 109 -9.80 -15.64 -10.76
N GLY A 110 -8.49 -15.41 -10.59
CA GLY A 110 -7.50 -15.63 -11.64
C GLY A 110 -7.48 -14.56 -12.75
N ARG A 111 -8.18 -13.43 -12.57
CA ARG A 111 -8.16 -12.31 -13.52
C ARG A 111 -6.72 -11.87 -13.80
N ARG A 112 -6.43 -11.73 -15.09
CA ARG A 112 -5.23 -11.13 -15.65
C ARG A 112 -5.65 -10.02 -16.61
N ARG A 113 -4.79 -9.03 -16.82
CA ARG A 113 -5.05 -7.99 -17.81
C ARG A 113 -5.12 -8.59 -19.21
N GLY A 114 -6.15 -8.23 -19.97
CA GLY A 114 -6.22 -8.55 -21.40
C GLY A 114 -5.24 -7.70 -22.22
N ASN A 115 -4.79 -8.20 -23.38
CA ASN A 115 -3.81 -7.49 -24.21
C ASN A 115 -4.25 -6.05 -24.58
N ASP A 116 -5.53 -5.87 -24.88
CA ASP A 116 -6.11 -4.58 -25.29
C ASP A 116 -6.86 -3.85 -24.16
N GLU A 117 -6.77 -4.36 -22.93
CA GLU A 117 -7.44 -3.76 -21.79
C GLU A 117 -6.65 -2.56 -21.26
N ASP A 118 -7.33 -1.42 -21.15
CA ASP A 118 -6.77 -0.21 -20.54
C ASP A 118 -6.35 -0.46 -19.09
N ILE A 119 -5.09 -0.14 -18.77
CA ILE A 119 -4.50 -0.42 -17.46
C ILE A 119 -5.20 0.35 -16.33
N ASP A 120 -5.65 1.59 -16.57
CA ASP A 120 -6.36 2.36 -15.52
C ASP A 120 -7.70 1.69 -15.21
N LYS A 121 -8.47 1.32 -16.22
CA LYS A 121 -9.68 0.51 -16.06
C LYS A 121 -9.39 -0.81 -15.34
N TYR A 122 -8.37 -1.55 -15.79
CA TYR A 122 -7.97 -2.81 -15.18
C TYR A 122 -7.70 -2.67 -13.68
N VAL A 123 -6.89 -1.68 -13.29
CA VAL A 123 -6.52 -1.44 -11.89
C VAL A 123 -7.71 -0.92 -11.06
N ASN A 124 -8.58 -0.10 -11.64
CA ASN A 124 -9.81 0.33 -10.98
C ASN A 124 -10.71 -0.88 -10.67
N ASP A 125 -10.87 -1.81 -11.61
CA ASP A 125 -11.62 -3.05 -11.39
C ASP A 125 -10.98 -3.92 -10.29
N LEU A 126 -9.63 -4.04 -10.27
CA LEU A 126 -8.92 -4.73 -9.19
C LEU A 126 -9.19 -4.08 -7.82
N THR A 127 -9.26 -2.75 -7.78
CA THR A 127 -9.56 -2.01 -6.55
C THR A 127 -10.98 -2.32 -6.06
N VAL A 128 -11.96 -2.31 -6.97
CA VAL A 128 -13.37 -2.66 -6.66
C VAL A 128 -13.52 -4.13 -6.23
N MET A 129 -12.74 -5.05 -6.82
CA MET A 129 -12.74 -6.46 -6.40
C MET A 129 -12.16 -6.61 -4.99
N ALA A 130 -10.98 -6.04 -4.73
CA ALA A 130 -10.32 -6.15 -3.43
C ALA A 130 -11.12 -5.48 -2.29
N SER A 131 -11.84 -4.38 -2.56
CA SER A 131 -12.65 -3.71 -1.53
C SER A 131 -13.81 -4.56 -0.99
N LYS A 132 -14.19 -5.64 -1.69
CA LYS A 132 -15.23 -6.57 -1.21
C LYS A 132 -14.73 -7.49 -0.09
N TYR A 133 -13.42 -7.68 0.02
CA TYR A 133 -12.81 -8.67 0.92
C TYR A 133 -11.98 -8.03 2.04
N MET A 134 -11.48 -6.79 1.85
CA MET A 134 -10.55 -6.19 2.81
C MET A 134 -10.59 -4.66 2.80
N THR A 135 -10.11 -4.06 3.89
CA THR A 135 -9.97 -2.60 4.06
C THR A 135 -8.64 -2.07 3.52
N ASN A 136 -7.57 -2.86 3.51
CA ASN A 136 -6.25 -2.52 2.98
C ASN A 136 -6.16 -2.73 1.45
N THR A 137 -7.22 -2.36 0.73
CA THR A 137 -7.40 -2.59 -0.72
C THR A 137 -6.19 -2.17 -1.54
N HIS A 138 -5.62 -0.99 -1.26
CA HIS A 138 -4.51 -0.46 -2.04
C HIS A 138 -3.25 -1.33 -1.95
N GLU A 139 -2.92 -1.91 -0.80
CA GLU A 139 -1.70 -2.70 -0.67
C GLU A 139 -1.78 -3.98 -1.50
N VAL A 140 -2.91 -4.69 -1.46
CA VAL A 140 -3.10 -5.89 -2.26
C VAL A 140 -3.15 -5.60 -3.76
N VAL A 141 -3.74 -4.47 -4.16
CA VAL A 141 -3.70 -4.02 -5.56
C VAL A 141 -2.27 -3.71 -6.01
N LYS A 142 -1.46 -3.03 -5.18
CA LYS A 142 -0.04 -2.79 -5.50
C LYS A 142 0.70 -4.11 -5.72
N GLU A 143 0.52 -5.08 -4.84
CA GLU A 143 1.16 -6.38 -4.98
C GLU A 143 0.73 -7.11 -6.25
N LYS A 144 -0.57 -7.05 -6.61
CA LYS A 144 -1.08 -7.61 -7.86
C LYS A 144 -0.47 -6.92 -9.08
N ILE A 145 -0.31 -5.60 -9.06
CA ILE A 145 0.40 -4.86 -10.12
C ILE A 145 1.85 -5.35 -10.23
N LEU A 146 2.57 -5.50 -9.10
CA LEU A 146 3.98 -5.94 -9.10
C LEU A 146 4.18 -7.32 -9.74
N MET A 147 3.17 -8.19 -9.68
CA MET A 147 3.23 -9.52 -10.30
C MET A 147 3.03 -9.50 -11.82
N GLU A 148 2.45 -8.44 -12.39
CA GLU A 148 2.10 -8.39 -13.81
C GLU A 148 2.97 -7.44 -14.62
N ILE A 149 3.65 -6.49 -13.96
CA ILE A 149 4.54 -5.56 -14.63
C ILE A 149 5.85 -6.23 -15.08
N ASP A 150 6.41 -5.74 -16.19
CA ASP A 150 7.82 -5.98 -16.51
C ASP A 150 8.69 -5.11 -15.60
N LYS A 151 9.39 -5.75 -14.65
CA LYS A 151 10.23 -5.07 -13.66
C LYS A 151 11.29 -4.17 -14.30
N GLY A 152 11.89 -4.58 -15.41
CA GLY A 152 12.95 -3.82 -16.09
C GLY A 152 12.42 -2.56 -16.78
N ARG A 153 11.29 -2.66 -17.49
CA ARG A 153 10.61 -1.52 -18.13
C ARG A 153 10.04 -0.58 -17.09
N PHE A 154 9.42 -1.11 -16.03
CA PHE A 154 8.92 -0.31 -14.92
C PHE A 154 10.05 0.50 -14.27
N THR A 155 11.17 -0.15 -13.94
CA THR A 155 12.32 0.51 -13.32
C THR A 155 12.81 1.68 -14.16
N ARG A 156 13.07 1.46 -15.46
CA ARG A 156 13.56 2.51 -16.37
C ARG A 156 12.62 3.72 -16.44
N LYS A 157 11.30 3.50 -16.50
CA LYS A 157 10.33 4.61 -16.52
C LYS A 157 10.18 5.28 -15.16
N ALA A 158 10.26 4.53 -14.07
CA ALA A 158 10.24 5.09 -12.73
C ALA A 158 11.48 5.98 -12.48
N GLU A 159 12.67 5.55 -12.90
CA GLU A 159 13.92 6.32 -12.79
C GLU A 159 13.84 7.66 -13.56
N SER A 160 13.15 7.70 -14.71
CA SER A 160 12.96 8.95 -15.46
C SER A 160 12.07 9.96 -14.73
N LEU A 161 11.21 9.50 -13.82
CA LEU A 161 10.25 10.33 -13.07
C LEU A 161 10.74 10.62 -11.64
N ILE A 162 11.49 9.70 -11.05
CA ILE A 162 11.87 9.66 -9.64
C ILE A 162 13.39 9.43 -9.56
N PRO A 163 14.18 10.49 -9.36
CA PRO A 163 15.62 10.35 -9.18
C PRO A 163 15.97 9.42 -8.02
N GLY A 164 16.86 8.45 -8.26
CA GLY A 164 17.30 7.48 -7.25
C GLY A 164 16.29 6.36 -6.95
N PHE A 165 15.35 6.11 -7.85
CA PHE A 165 14.40 5.01 -7.73
C PHE A 165 15.11 3.65 -7.68
N SER A 166 14.73 2.81 -6.72
CA SER A 166 15.25 1.46 -6.59
C SER A 166 14.22 0.49 -5.99
N PHE A 167 14.29 -0.77 -6.42
CA PHE A 167 13.54 -1.87 -5.80
C PHE A 167 14.30 -2.45 -4.59
N PRO A 168 13.61 -2.89 -3.52
CA PRO A 168 12.18 -2.73 -3.25
C PRO A 168 11.81 -1.40 -2.57
N SER A 169 12.79 -0.62 -2.12
CA SER A 169 12.60 0.50 -1.20
C SER A 169 11.71 1.62 -1.76
N SER A 170 11.88 2.02 -3.02
CA SER A 170 11.10 3.11 -3.61
C SER A 170 9.65 2.70 -3.90
N ILE A 171 9.42 1.43 -4.26
CA ILE A 171 8.08 0.90 -4.59
C ILE A 171 7.11 1.03 -3.42
N GLN A 172 7.55 0.72 -2.21
CA GLN A 172 6.70 0.77 -1.01
C GLN A 172 6.09 2.16 -0.78
N SER A 173 6.77 3.21 -1.25
CA SER A 173 6.30 4.58 -1.11
C SER A 173 5.29 5.03 -2.17
N LEU A 174 5.16 4.28 -3.28
CA LEU A 174 4.26 4.64 -4.37
C LEU A 174 2.80 4.35 -4.01
N THR A 175 1.90 5.19 -4.51
CA THR A 175 0.46 4.92 -4.49
C THR A 175 0.09 3.93 -5.60
N VAL A 176 -1.10 3.32 -5.51
CA VAL A 176 -1.65 2.52 -6.61
C VAL A 176 -1.68 3.36 -7.89
N LYS A 177 -2.18 4.59 -7.82
CA LYS A 177 -2.30 5.47 -8.98
C LYS A 177 -0.95 5.85 -9.60
N GLU A 178 0.08 6.02 -8.79
CA GLU A 178 1.45 6.25 -9.25
C GLU A 178 2.02 5.01 -9.95
N MET A 179 1.79 3.82 -9.40
CA MET A 179 2.20 2.56 -10.03
C MET A 179 1.45 2.32 -11.35
N THR A 180 0.13 2.52 -11.37
CA THR A 180 -0.70 2.47 -12.58
C THR A 180 -0.17 3.45 -13.63
N TYR A 181 0.13 4.68 -13.21
CA TYR A 181 0.65 5.70 -14.10
C TYR A 181 1.98 5.30 -14.74
N ILE A 182 2.94 4.82 -13.93
CA ILE A 182 4.24 4.35 -14.43
C ILE A 182 4.03 3.18 -15.40
N TRP A 183 3.16 2.24 -15.03
CA TRP A 183 2.82 1.07 -15.85
C TRP A 183 2.30 1.50 -17.23
N MET A 184 1.25 2.31 -17.25
CA MET A 184 0.71 2.86 -18.49
C MET A 184 1.77 3.61 -19.29
N SER A 185 2.62 4.38 -18.60
CA SER A 185 3.56 5.28 -19.27
C SER A 185 4.74 4.59 -19.93
N TYR A 186 5.09 3.37 -19.51
CA TYR A 186 6.12 2.61 -20.22
C TYR A 186 5.54 1.67 -21.28
N GLU A 187 4.32 1.16 -21.12
CA GLU A 187 3.67 0.35 -22.15
C GLU A 187 3.33 1.21 -23.36
N ASN A 188 2.83 2.41 -23.11
CA ASN A 188 2.61 3.43 -24.12
C ASN A 188 3.71 4.49 -23.98
N ALA A 189 4.81 4.33 -24.72
CA ALA A 189 5.90 5.34 -24.75
C ALA A 189 5.38 6.75 -25.11
N ASN A 190 4.24 6.81 -25.80
CA ASN A 190 3.45 8.00 -26.04
C ASN A 190 2.28 8.10 -25.04
N PHE A 191 2.53 8.07 -23.73
CA PHE A 191 1.55 8.38 -22.67
C PHE A 191 1.15 9.87 -22.70
N LYS A 192 0.96 10.40 -23.89
CA LYS A 192 0.02 11.47 -24.08
C LYS A 192 -1.28 10.76 -24.37
N ARG A 193 -2.38 11.31 -23.89
CA ARG A 193 -3.66 11.11 -24.51
C ARG A 193 -3.57 11.66 -25.96
N SER A 194 -2.81 11.02 -26.82
CA SER A 194 -2.73 11.28 -28.26
C SER A 194 -3.82 10.52 -28.95
N ALA A 195 -4.17 10.99 -30.15
CA ALA A 195 -5.06 10.27 -31.03
C ALA A 195 -4.51 8.87 -31.32
N GLU A 196 -5.30 7.85 -31.04
CA GLU A 196 -5.04 6.46 -31.44
C GLU A 196 -6.05 6.08 -32.52
N ILE A 197 -5.63 5.30 -33.52
CA ILE A 197 -6.53 4.78 -34.54
C ILE A 197 -6.66 3.28 -34.32
N HIS A 198 -7.89 2.83 -34.05
CA HIS A 198 -8.23 1.42 -33.84
C HIS A 198 -9.54 1.11 -34.56
N ASP A 199 -9.57 0.09 -35.42
CA ASP A 199 -10.75 -0.32 -36.19
C ASP A 199 -11.53 0.85 -36.80
N PHE A 200 -10.84 1.71 -37.54
CA PHE A 200 -11.41 2.91 -38.18
C PHE A 200 -11.95 3.99 -37.22
N LEU A 201 -11.75 3.84 -35.91
CA LEU A 201 -12.07 4.84 -34.90
C LEU A 201 -10.80 5.57 -34.45
N VAL A 202 -10.83 6.90 -34.55
CA VAL A 202 -9.89 7.80 -33.88
C VAL A 202 -10.33 7.93 -32.43
N LYS A 203 -9.66 7.27 -31.50
CA LYS A 203 -9.84 7.45 -30.06
C LYS A 203 -9.11 8.69 -29.60
N ASN A 204 -9.75 9.47 -28.73
CA ASN A 204 -9.13 10.60 -28.05
C ASN A 204 -8.40 11.58 -29.01
N CYS A 205 -9.11 11.98 -30.07
CA CYS A 205 -8.58 12.79 -31.16
C CYS A 205 -7.84 14.06 -30.67
N ASN A 206 -6.68 14.35 -31.26
CA ASN A 206 -5.86 15.52 -30.91
C ASN A 206 -6.57 16.85 -31.14
N ASN A 207 -7.60 16.88 -32.00
CA ASN A 207 -8.32 18.08 -32.38
C ASN A 207 -9.59 18.31 -31.53
N CYS A 208 -10.33 17.24 -31.24
CA CYS A 208 -11.63 17.36 -30.54
C CYS A 208 -11.69 16.65 -29.18
N GLY A 209 -10.71 15.78 -28.87
CA GLY A 209 -10.63 14.98 -27.65
C GLY A 209 -11.65 13.86 -27.52
N ARG A 210 -12.46 13.62 -28.56
CA ARG A 210 -13.50 12.58 -28.57
C ARG A 210 -13.10 11.42 -29.46
N THR A 211 -13.79 10.30 -29.26
CA THR A 211 -13.74 9.17 -30.19
C THR A 211 -14.68 9.41 -31.36
N HIS A 212 -14.22 9.21 -32.59
CA HIS A 212 -15.02 9.33 -33.81
C HIS A 212 -14.38 8.51 -34.95
N GLU A 213 -15.13 8.21 -36.01
CA GLU A 213 -14.59 7.55 -37.20
C GLU A 213 -13.53 8.41 -37.90
N ILE A 214 -12.64 7.77 -38.66
CA ILE A 214 -11.65 8.47 -39.50
C ILE A 214 -12.35 9.54 -40.36
N ASN A 215 -11.73 10.71 -40.48
CA ASN A 215 -12.22 11.90 -41.19
C ASN A 215 -13.49 12.57 -40.63
N ASN A 216 -14.19 11.98 -39.65
CA ASN A 216 -15.40 12.53 -39.05
C ASN A 216 -15.13 13.42 -37.81
N CYS A 217 -14.03 14.19 -37.83
CA CYS A 217 -13.67 15.04 -36.70
C CYS A 217 -14.59 16.26 -36.60
N ARG A 218 -15.39 16.33 -35.53
CA ARG A 218 -16.32 17.45 -35.28
C ARG A 218 -15.66 18.82 -35.08
N ALA A 219 -14.34 18.85 -34.90
CA ALA A 219 -13.58 20.09 -34.79
C ALA A 219 -13.15 20.65 -36.16
N LEU A 220 -13.28 19.88 -37.25
CA LEU A 220 -12.95 20.33 -38.60
C LEU A 220 -13.75 21.59 -38.98
N GLY A 221 -13.06 22.61 -39.48
CA GLY A 221 -13.64 23.91 -39.83
C GLY A 221 -14.16 24.74 -38.65
N LYS A 222 -13.94 24.29 -37.40
CA LYS A 222 -14.30 25.07 -36.20
C LYS A 222 -13.13 25.94 -35.77
N ARG A 223 -13.41 27.22 -35.54
CA ARG A 223 -12.44 28.18 -35.00
C ARG A 223 -12.34 28.07 -33.49
N CYS A 224 -11.12 27.91 -32.98
CA CYS A 224 -10.86 27.83 -31.55
C CYS A 224 -11.09 29.18 -30.88
N SER A 225 -11.89 29.19 -29.82
CA SER A 225 -12.19 30.40 -29.03
C SER A 225 -11.01 30.95 -28.23
N LYS A 226 -9.93 30.16 -28.07
CA LYS A 226 -8.75 30.53 -27.27
C LYS A 226 -7.64 31.17 -28.11
N CYS A 227 -7.30 30.57 -29.26
CA CYS A 227 -6.18 30.99 -30.10
C CYS A 227 -6.59 31.52 -31.49
N GLY A 228 -7.87 31.37 -31.88
CA GLY A 228 -8.37 31.83 -33.17
C GLY A 228 -8.00 30.95 -34.36
N ASN A 229 -7.19 29.90 -34.19
CA ASN A 229 -6.88 28.93 -35.26
C ASN A 229 -8.01 27.90 -35.42
N GLU A 230 -8.11 27.29 -36.60
CA GLU A 230 -9.16 26.32 -36.93
C GLU A 230 -8.80 24.88 -36.56
N ASN A 231 -9.75 23.97 -36.80
CA ASN A 231 -9.59 22.52 -36.75
C ASN A 231 -9.36 21.90 -35.36
N HIS A 232 -9.61 22.63 -34.27
CA HIS A 232 -9.56 22.07 -32.92
C HIS A 232 -10.49 22.79 -31.94
N TYR A 233 -10.89 22.10 -30.87
CA TYR A 233 -11.61 22.70 -29.75
C TYR A 233 -10.68 23.34 -28.73
N TRP A 234 -11.20 24.29 -27.95
CA TRP A 234 -10.41 24.99 -26.94
C TRP A 234 -9.72 24.04 -25.95
N THR A 235 -10.33 22.89 -25.63
CA THR A 235 -9.78 21.85 -24.74
C THR A 235 -8.54 21.16 -25.29
N ARG A 236 -8.38 21.19 -26.61
CA ARG A 236 -7.26 20.62 -27.37
C ARG A 236 -6.37 21.69 -27.98
N CYS A 237 -6.55 22.95 -27.58
CA CYS A 237 -5.70 24.04 -28.05
C CYS A 237 -4.25 23.78 -27.63
N PRO A 238 -3.27 23.89 -28.54
CA PRO A 238 -1.85 23.76 -28.19
C PRO A 238 -1.42 24.68 -27.04
N SER A 239 -2.04 25.87 -26.93
CA SER A 239 -1.81 26.82 -25.84
C SER A 239 -2.31 26.33 -24.46
N GLN A 240 -3.02 25.20 -24.41
CA GLN A 240 -3.55 24.55 -23.20
C GLN A 240 -2.77 23.28 -22.85
N PHE A 241 -1.72 22.96 -23.61
CA PHE A 241 -0.85 21.83 -23.35
C PHE A 241 0.25 22.24 -22.36
N PHE A 242 0.34 21.54 -21.24
CA PHE A 242 1.43 21.68 -20.29
C PHE A 242 2.49 20.64 -20.63
N GLY A 243 3.75 21.02 -20.82
CA GLY A 243 4.84 20.08 -21.12
C GLY A 243 5.46 19.42 -19.87
N ASN A 244 5.48 20.11 -18.74
CA ASN A 244 6.00 19.65 -17.46
C ASN A 244 5.05 20.12 -16.36
N CYS A 245 3.97 19.37 -16.14
CA CYS A 245 2.96 19.73 -15.17
C CYS A 245 3.54 19.72 -13.74
N LEU A 246 3.23 20.75 -12.94
CA LEU A 246 3.70 20.87 -11.56
C LEU A 246 3.16 19.76 -10.63
N TYR A 247 2.10 19.07 -11.03
CA TYR A 247 1.42 18.06 -10.22
C TYR A 247 1.86 16.62 -10.54
N CYS A 248 2.11 16.30 -11.81
CA CYS A 248 2.54 14.96 -12.23
C CYS A 248 3.95 14.90 -12.84
N GLY A 249 4.45 16.01 -13.38
CA GLY A 249 5.76 16.12 -14.02
C GLY A 249 5.83 15.85 -15.51
N GLU A 250 4.72 15.46 -16.11
CA GLU A 250 4.68 15.04 -17.50
C GLU A 250 3.75 15.95 -18.31
N GLY A 251 3.72 15.72 -19.62
CA GLY A 251 2.97 16.56 -20.54
C GLY A 251 1.52 16.13 -20.73
N HIS A 252 0.55 17.04 -20.59
CA HIS A 252 -0.87 16.78 -20.82
C HIS A 252 -1.67 18.07 -21.11
N PHE A 253 -2.88 17.93 -21.67
CA PHE A 253 -3.80 19.06 -21.81
C PHE A 253 -4.49 19.40 -20.48
N ILE A 254 -5.02 20.62 -20.38
CA ILE A 254 -5.80 21.05 -19.22
C ILE A 254 -6.89 20.03 -18.83
N ARG A 255 -7.08 19.82 -17.52
CA ARG A 255 -8.02 18.85 -16.91
C ARG A 255 -7.72 17.36 -17.19
N GLU A 256 -6.59 17.04 -17.80
CA GLU A 256 -6.18 15.64 -18.04
C GLU A 256 -5.06 15.15 -17.11
N CYS A 257 -4.76 15.92 -16.05
CA CYS A 257 -3.68 15.60 -15.13
C CYS A 257 -3.90 14.22 -14.50
N PRO A 258 -2.98 13.26 -14.68
CA PRO A 258 -3.10 11.92 -14.13
C PRO A 258 -3.02 11.91 -12.60
N ALA A 259 -2.42 12.94 -11.99
CA ALA A 259 -2.32 13.07 -10.55
C ALA A 259 -3.60 13.58 -9.88
N TYR A 260 -4.64 13.94 -10.65
CA TYR A 260 -5.94 14.33 -10.10
C TYR A 260 -6.49 13.26 -9.16
N MET A 261 -6.97 13.64 -7.97
CA MET A 261 -7.42 12.71 -6.91
C MET A 261 -6.37 11.71 -6.39
N ASN A 262 -5.09 11.81 -6.78
CA ASN A 262 -4.04 11.05 -6.11
C ASN A 262 -3.82 11.62 -4.71
N GLU A 263 -3.94 10.81 -3.67
CA GLU A 263 -3.55 11.17 -2.31
C GLU A 263 -2.07 10.85 -2.10
N CYS A 264 -1.25 11.88 -1.90
CA CYS A 264 0.19 11.74 -1.82
C CYS A 264 0.63 11.10 -0.50
N ASN A 265 1.32 9.97 -0.54
CA ASN A 265 1.84 9.27 0.66
C ASN A 265 2.89 10.08 1.45
N ARG A 266 3.44 11.17 0.87
CA ARG A 266 4.43 12.01 1.56
C ARG A 266 3.79 13.05 2.46
N CYS A 267 2.62 13.57 2.10
CA CYS A 267 2.01 14.72 2.77
C CYS A 267 0.49 14.62 2.99
N ASN A 268 -0.15 13.53 2.54
CA ASN A 268 -1.58 13.24 2.62
C ASN A 268 -2.48 14.32 2.01
N ARG A 269 -1.95 15.09 1.05
CA ARG A 269 -2.75 16.02 0.23
C ARG A 269 -3.02 15.43 -1.14
N THR A 270 -4.13 15.83 -1.74
CA THR A 270 -4.56 15.31 -3.04
C THR A 270 -3.93 16.05 -4.22
N ASN A 271 -4.16 15.53 -5.43
CA ASN A 271 -3.92 16.19 -6.72
C ASN A 271 -2.47 16.34 -7.18
N HIS A 272 -1.52 15.59 -6.60
CA HIS A 272 -0.15 15.53 -7.09
C HIS A 272 0.46 14.16 -6.84
N PHE A 273 1.45 13.80 -7.65
CA PHE A 273 2.29 12.63 -7.40
C PHE A 273 3.37 12.95 -6.37
N SER A 274 3.79 11.93 -5.63
CA SER A 274 4.73 12.00 -4.52
C SER A 274 6.06 12.61 -4.96
N TRP A 275 6.53 12.30 -6.17
CA TRP A 275 7.76 12.89 -6.73
C TRP A 275 7.65 14.37 -7.12
N LYS A 276 6.43 14.93 -7.19
CA LYS A 276 6.18 16.37 -7.33
C LYS A 276 5.70 17.03 -6.02
N CYS A 277 5.79 16.31 -4.90
CA CYS A 277 5.43 16.88 -3.61
C CYS A 277 6.41 17.99 -3.21
N SER A 278 5.94 19.23 -3.14
CA SER A 278 6.73 20.39 -2.71
C SER A 278 6.89 20.52 -1.19
N ILE A 279 6.23 19.66 -0.41
CA ILE A 279 6.26 19.72 1.05
C ILE A 279 7.57 19.10 1.55
N LYS A 280 8.40 19.94 2.17
CA LYS A 280 9.63 19.49 2.84
C LYS A 280 9.29 18.74 4.12
N LYS A 281 10.07 17.70 4.47
CA LYS A 281 9.99 17.04 5.78
C LYS A 281 11.04 17.60 6.73
N VAL A 282 10.64 17.82 7.97
CA VAL A 282 11.54 18.05 9.11
C VAL A 282 11.86 16.67 9.68
N LEU A 283 13.14 16.32 9.73
CA LEU A 283 13.61 15.10 10.38
C LEU A 283 13.98 15.42 11.82
N ASN A 284 13.63 14.53 12.76
CA ASN A 284 13.95 14.66 14.20
C ASN A 284 13.68 16.08 14.72
N CYS A 285 12.44 16.53 14.60
CA CYS A 285 12.04 17.90 14.92
C CYS A 285 12.54 18.30 16.33
N ASN A 286 13.12 19.50 16.44
CA ASN A 286 13.65 20.00 17.70
C ASN A 286 12.59 20.18 18.80
N PHE A 287 11.31 20.11 18.45
CA PHE A 287 10.20 20.29 19.39
C PHE A 287 9.56 18.96 19.81
N CYS A 288 9.31 18.04 18.87
CA CYS A 288 8.65 16.77 19.17
C CYS A 288 9.57 15.53 19.05
N GLY A 289 10.74 15.66 18.42
CA GLY A 289 11.67 14.57 18.13
C GLY A 289 11.24 13.64 16.99
N LEU A 290 10.03 13.81 16.46
CA LEU A 290 9.50 13.01 15.35
C LEU A 290 9.82 13.67 14.01
N SER A 291 9.74 12.87 12.95
CA SER A 291 9.79 13.36 11.57
C SER A 291 8.37 13.68 11.08
N HIS A 292 8.13 14.90 10.60
CA HIS A 292 6.84 15.35 10.09
C HIS A 292 7.03 16.38 8.96
N ASN A 293 5.95 16.80 8.29
CA ASN A 293 6.04 17.85 7.28
C ASN A 293 6.53 19.16 7.91
N ALA A 294 7.18 20.03 7.13
CA ALA A 294 7.62 21.36 7.54
C ALA A 294 6.45 22.36 7.71
N SER A 295 5.43 21.94 8.45
CA SER A 295 4.32 22.74 8.94
C SER A 295 4.28 22.67 10.45
N ARG A 296 4.06 23.81 11.11
CA ARG A 296 3.90 23.87 12.56
C ARG A 296 2.70 23.05 13.04
N SER A 297 1.61 23.03 12.25
CA SER A 297 0.38 22.26 12.55
C SER A 297 0.63 20.76 12.67
N ASP A 298 1.64 20.25 11.96
CA ASP A 298 1.90 18.81 11.85
C ASP A 298 2.87 18.35 12.95
N CYS A 299 3.39 19.28 13.76
CA CYS A 299 4.19 18.96 14.92
C CYS A 299 3.28 18.48 16.06
N SER A 300 3.41 17.22 16.46
CA SER A 300 2.68 16.65 17.60
C SER A 300 2.88 17.42 18.90
N ALA A 301 3.98 18.17 19.02
CA ALA A 301 4.26 18.97 20.20
C ALA A 301 3.58 20.35 20.21
N ILE A 302 2.86 20.76 19.16
CA ILE A 302 2.32 22.13 19.01
C ILE A 302 1.46 22.56 20.20
N ASN A 303 0.62 21.65 20.71
CA ASN A 303 -0.26 21.88 21.84
C ASN A 303 0.23 21.24 23.14
N THR A 304 1.39 20.57 23.12
CA THR A 304 1.97 19.93 24.32
C THR A 304 2.51 20.99 25.27
N ILE A 305 2.11 20.90 26.54
CA ILE A 305 2.67 21.70 27.63
C ILE A 305 3.80 20.89 28.28
N CYS A 306 5.01 21.45 28.28
CA CYS A 306 6.17 20.78 28.84
C CYS A 306 6.16 20.85 30.37
N ASN A 307 6.16 19.71 31.06
CA ASN A 307 6.21 19.64 32.53
C ASN A 307 7.54 20.14 33.15
N LYS A 308 8.62 20.24 32.36
CA LYS A 308 9.93 20.72 32.83
C LYS A 308 10.01 22.25 32.94
N CYS A 309 9.24 22.97 32.13
CA CYS A 309 9.34 24.43 32.04
C CYS A 309 7.99 25.16 31.96
N ASN A 310 6.88 24.41 31.98
CA ASN A 310 5.50 24.88 31.82
C ASN A 310 5.25 25.73 30.57
N ARG A 311 6.07 25.57 29.52
CA ARG A 311 5.86 26.23 28.21
C ARG A 311 5.25 25.27 27.20
N ARG A 312 4.38 25.80 26.33
CA ARG A 312 3.75 25.05 25.22
C ARG A 312 4.71 24.92 24.03
N GLY A 313 4.55 23.85 23.24
CA GLY A 313 5.13 23.75 21.91
C GLY A 313 6.32 22.79 21.78
N HIS A 314 6.64 22.01 22.81
CA HIS A 314 7.67 20.97 22.78
C HIS A 314 7.38 19.86 23.79
N VAL A 315 7.93 18.66 23.52
CA VAL A 315 7.88 17.55 24.48
C VAL A 315 8.96 17.70 25.56
N PRO A 316 8.76 17.18 26.79
CA PRO A 316 9.76 17.23 27.86
C PRO A 316 11.16 16.69 27.52
N SER A 317 11.25 15.71 26.62
CA SER A 317 12.54 15.16 26.16
C SER A 317 13.35 16.13 25.31
N LYS A 318 12.71 17.16 24.73
CA LYS A 318 13.34 18.20 23.91
C LYS A 318 13.36 19.57 24.62
N CYS A 319 13.16 19.60 25.94
CA CYS A 319 13.21 20.83 26.71
C CYS A 319 14.66 21.28 26.90
N PHE A 320 14.97 22.52 26.51
CA PHE A 320 16.31 23.12 26.65
C PHE A 320 16.61 23.66 28.06
N LYS A 321 15.64 23.65 28.98
CA LYS A 321 15.91 24.01 30.39
C LYS A 321 16.53 22.80 31.11
N ASN A 322 17.85 22.81 31.26
CA ASN A 322 18.57 21.85 32.09
C ASN A 322 18.14 22.00 33.56
N PHE A 323 17.62 20.93 34.16
CA PHE A 323 17.52 20.81 35.62
C PHE A 323 18.94 20.64 36.17
N LYS A 324 19.56 21.73 36.64
CA LYS A 324 20.60 21.60 37.67
C LYS A 324 19.89 21.43 39.01
N THR A 325 19.60 20.19 39.39
CA THR A 325 19.37 19.83 40.80
C THR A 325 20.51 18.90 41.20
N GLN A 326 21.66 19.49 41.51
CA GLN A 326 22.66 18.81 42.34
C GLN A 326 22.10 18.84 43.77
N THR A 327 21.77 17.65 44.28
CA THR A 327 21.58 17.40 45.71
C THR A 327 22.89 17.72 46.43
N TYR A 328 22.94 18.84 47.15
CA TYR A 328 23.99 19.10 48.13
C TYR A 328 23.72 18.28 49.37
N THR A 329 24.38 17.12 49.49
CA THR A 329 24.64 16.51 50.80
C THR A 329 25.70 17.35 51.50
N PHE A 330 25.31 18.11 52.52
CA PHE A 330 26.24 18.77 53.42
C PHE A 330 27.01 17.70 54.22
N ARG A 331 28.30 17.54 53.93
CA ARG A 331 29.26 16.99 54.90
C ARG A 331 29.94 18.15 55.61
N VAL A 332 29.81 18.15 56.93
CA VAL A 332 30.48 19.03 57.88
C VAL A 332 31.97 18.68 57.92
N GLY A 333 32.87 19.67 57.87
CA GLY A 333 34.29 19.42 58.09
C GLY A 333 35.27 20.50 57.64
N GLN A 334 35.30 21.60 58.41
CA GLN A 334 36.44 22.51 58.72
C GLN A 334 37.23 23.27 57.63
N PRO A 335 37.71 24.49 57.97
CA PRO A 335 38.31 25.45 57.05
C PRO A 335 39.83 25.29 56.98
N LEU A 336 40.50 25.98 56.04
CA LEU A 336 41.62 26.90 56.31
C LEU A 336 42.29 27.47 55.03
N PHE A 337 42.46 28.80 55.06
CA PHE A 337 43.47 29.69 54.44
C PHE A 337 43.56 29.98 52.93
N ARG A 338 43.19 31.24 52.61
CA ARG A 338 43.94 32.34 51.92
C ARG A 338 45.03 31.97 50.89
N ASN A 339 44.97 32.63 49.72
CA ASN A 339 45.84 33.78 49.44
C ASN A 339 45.45 34.56 48.15
N ILE A 340 45.41 35.90 48.34
CA ILE A 340 45.57 37.04 47.41
C ILE A 340 44.60 37.18 46.24
#